data_AF-A0AB39VH03-F1
#
_entry.id   AF-A0AB39VH03-F1
#
_cell.length_a   1.000
_cell.length_b   1.000
_cell.length_c   1.000
_cell.angle_alpha   90.00
_cell.angle_beta   90.00
_cell.angle_gamma   90.00
#
_symmetry.space_group_name_H-M   'P 1'
#
loop_
_entity.id
_entity.type
_entity.pdbx_description
1 polymer ?
#
loop_
_entity_poly.entity_id
_entity_poly.type
_entity_poly.pdbx_seq_one_letter_code
_entity_poly.pdbx_strand_id
1 'polypeptide(L)'
;MKNKKMLLIFTAIIFSLSCSNENGVKNNNIKNIKNLKTEQEYLKSIDYSNIADKVTQNKIHEILENAKVDSDNIDLFLKSVNYYNEATENKGLIKSGFLNSKNINPNYDEAAIQQIWDKKNKNFPGFNCRITAFTLMKDYIKMEKPVIKAGEMLFMDMESLKNVPFKLFSQNEKDKFVNLFSEIPTEMTKDVRVHAKNVKDAWKERGIVFDKNSKISMISVFFHFNDDPKENILFVGHVGILVPEKDGKLLFIEKLAFQQPYQALKFNNRTELNDYLMNKYDTAWGQPVAKPFIMENDELLKEYRINPNNKN
;
A
#
# COMPACT_ATOMS: atom_id res chain seq x y z
N MET A 1 -0.72 -30.74 -18.86
CA MET A 1 -1.61 -31.50 -17.94
C MET A 1 -1.99 -30.59 -16.77
N LYS A 2 -3.30 -30.49 -16.52
CA LYS A 2 -4.01 -29.74 -15.46
C LYS A 2 -3.84 -28.20 -15.43
N ASN A 3 -4.55 -27.55 -16.36
CA ASN A 3 -5.06 -26.18 -16.15
C ASN A 3 -6.10 -26.21 -15.03
N LYS A 4 -5.73 -25.87 -13.79
CA LYS A 4 -6.70 -25.44 -12.78
C LYS A 4 -6.89 -23.94 -12.94
N LYS A 5 -8.07 -23.53 -13.40
CA LYS A 5 -8.52 -22.13 -13.31
C LYS A 5 -8.61 -21.79 -11.82
N MET A 6 -7.63 -21.05 -11.30
CA MET A 6 -7.66 -20.54 -9.94
C MET A 6 -8.44 -19.22 -9.95
N LEU A 7 -9.70 -19.29 -9.55
CA LEU A 7 -10.53 -18.10 -9.34
C LEU A 7 -10.21 -17.57 -7.93
N LEU A 8 -9.15 -16.76 -7.81
CA LEU A 8 -8.87 -16.03 -6.57
C LEU A 8 -9.84 -14.85 -6.45
N ILE A 9 -10.98 -15.10 -5.81
CA ILE A 9 -11.87 -14.04 -5.32
C ILE A 9 -11.31 -13.60 -3.97
N PHE A 10 -10.56 -12.50 -3.94
CA PHE A 10 -10.25 -11.81 -2.68
C PHE A 10 -11.46 -10.98 -2.25
N THR A 11 -12.42 -11.63 -1.61
CA THR A 11 -13.38 -10.94 -0.74
C THR A 11 -12.84 -10.98 0.67
N ALA A 12 -12.25 -9.88 1.12
CA ALA A 12 -11.94 -9.66 2.52
C ALA A 12 -13.25 -9.38 3.27
N ILE A 13 -13.97 -10.44 3.65
CA ILE A 13 -15.14 -10.34 4.53
C ILE A 13 -14.65 -10.36 5.97
N ILE A 14 -14.60 -9.19 6.60
CA ILE A 14 -14.32 -9.04 8.02
C ILE A 14 -15.61 -9.30 8.79
N PHE A 15 -15.75 -10.47 9.42
CA PHE A 15 -16.78 -10.73 10.42
C PHE A 15 -16.22 -10.42 11.81
N SER A 16 -16.68 -9.33 12.44
CA SER A 16 -16.48 -9.10 13.87
C SER A 16 -17.65 -9.69 14.66
N LEU A 17 -17.45 -10.85 15.28
CA LEU A 17 -18.33 -11.38 16.31
C LEU A 17 -17.67 -11.13 17.68
N SER A 18 -18.21 -10.15 18.40
CA SER A 18 -17.90 -9.86 19.79
C SER A 18 -18.65 -10.83 20.69
N CYS A 19 -17.92 -11.65 21.46
CA CYS A 19 -18.45 -12.30 22.65
C CYS A 19 -17.62 -11.87 23.86
N SER A 20 -18.25 -11.09 24.73
CA SER A 20 -17.76 -10.72 26.05
C SER A 20 -17.78 -11.92 26.99
N ASN A 21 -16.75 -12.08 27.81
CA ASN A 21 -16.92 -12.56 29.18
C ASN A 21 -15.76 -12.08 30.06
N GLU A 22 -16.15 -11.43 31.16
CA GLU A 22 -15.28 -10.99 32.25
C GLU A 22 -14.80 -12.18 33.09
N ASN A 23 -13.60 -12.07 33.69
CA ASN A 23 -13.34 -12.46 35.08
C ASN A 23 -11.93 -12.04 35.56
N GLY A 24 -11.90 -11.04 36.46
CA GLY A 24 -11.22 -11.07 37.77
C GLY A 24 -9.70 -11.36 37.93
N VAL A 25 -8.89 -10.30 37.87
CA VAL A 25 -7.87 -9.79 38.84
C VAL A 25 -7.06 -10.76 39.74
N LYS A 26 -5.71 -10.67 39.70
CA LYS A 26 -4.86 -10.24 40.86
C LYS A 26 -3.40 -9.91 40.48
N ASN A 27 -2.94 -8.79 41.07
CA ASN A 27 -1.64 -8.11 41.00
C ASN A 27 -0.43 -8.96 41.39
N ASN A 28 0.76 -8.57 40.89
CA ASN A 28 1.94 -8.35 41.74
C ASN A 28 2.91 -7.32 41.14
N ASN A 29 3.40 -6.45 42.02
CA ASN A 29 4.30 -5.32 41.79
C ASN A 29 5.73 -5.75 41.47
N ILE A 30 6.36 -5.13 40.45
CA ILE A 30 7.82 -4.90 40.43
C ILE A 30 8.08 -3.49 39.85
N LYS A 31 8.78 -2.66 40.64
CA LYS A 31 9.31 -1.34 40.27
C LYS A 31 10.69 -1.46 39.63
N ASN A 32 11.01 -0.48 38.78
CA ASN A 32 12.29 -0.12 38.14
C ASN A 32 12.59 -0.94 36.86
N ILE A 33 12.84 -0.33 35.70
CA ILE A 33 13.84 0.70 35.39
C ILE A 33 13.33 1.63 34.28
N LYS A 34 13.50 2.96 34.45
CA LYS A 34 13.30 3.96 33.39
C LYS A 34 14.35 3.77 32.28
N ASN A 35 13.95 3.14 31.19
CA ASN A 35 14.54 3.42 29.88
C ASN A 35 13.68 4.50 29.22
N LEU A 36 14.17 5.74 29.18
CA LEU A 36 13.59 6.80 28.36
C LEU A 36 13.92 6.51 26.88
N LYS A 37 13.28 5.49 26.31
CA LYS A 37 12.67 5.66 24.99
C LYS A 37 11.30 6.20 25.32
N THR A 38 11.03 7.47 25.02
CA THR A 38 9.63 7.93 24.95
C THR A 38 8.91 6.96 24.05
N GLU A 39 8.11 6.07 24.64
CA GLU A 39 7.30 5.11 23.90
C GLU A 39 6.34 5.96 23.08
N GLN A 40 6.65 6.09 21.79
CA GLN A 40 5.89 6.96 20.91
C GLN A 40 4.48 6.42 20.83
N GLU A 41 3.52 7.24 21.25
CA GLU A 41 2.12 6.88 21.36
C GLU A 41 1.59 6.34 20.03
N TYR A 42 0.73 5.33 20.10
CA TYR A 42 0.12 4.74 18.92
C TYR A 42 -0.81 5.73 18.23
N LEU A 43 -0.85 5.73 16.90
CA LEU A 43 -1.71 6.62 16.12
C LEU A 43 -3.20 6.49 16.53
N LYS A 44 -3.82 7.62 16.89
CA LYS A 44 -5.22 7.69 17.37
C LYS A 44 -6.20 8.35 16.40
N SER A 45 -5.71 9.20 15.52
CA SER A 45 -6.52 9.87 14.51
C SER A 45 -5.68 10.15 13.27
N ILE A 46 -6.34 10.38 12.15
CA ILE A 46 -5.69 10.63 10.88
C ILE A 46 -6.38 11.77 10.12
N ASP A 47 -5.58 12.68 9.57
CA ASP A 47 -6.05 13.64 8.59
C ASP A 47 -5.97 12.99 7.21
N TYR A 48 -7.11 12.85 6.53
CA TYR A 48 -7.13 12.28 5.18
C TYR A 48 -8.12 12.99 4.26
N SER A 49 -7.87 12.88 2.96
CA SER A 49 -8.74 13.36 1.89
C SER A 49 -8.97 12.26 0.86
N ASN A 50 -10.13 12.29 0.19
CA ASN A 50 -10.39 11.47 -0.98
C ASN A 50 -10.01 12.13 -2.31
N ILE A 51 -9.35 13.30 -2.27
CA ILE A 51 -8.84 14.00 -3.46
C ILE A 51 -9.99 14.31 -4.46
N ALA A 52 -11.20 14.52 -3.93
CA ALA A 52 -12.42 14.70 -4.73
C ALA A 52 -12.55 16.12 -5.29
N ASP A 53 -12.10 17.12 -4.54
CA ASP A 53 -12.21 18.53 -4.91
C ASP A 53 -10.95 19.07 -5.59
N LYS A 54 -11.14 20.11 -6.41
CA LYS A 54 -10.05 20.74 -7.16
C LYS A 54 -9.04 21.48 -6.29
N VAL A 55 -9.43 22.00 -5.12
CA VAL A 55 -8.50 22.68 -4.22
C VAL A 55 -7.49 21.68 -3.67
N THR A 56 -7.95 20.50 -3.23
CA THR A 56 -7.08 19.42 -2.78
C THR A 56 -6.23 18.84 -3.91
N GLN A 57 -6.80 18.65 -5.11
CA GLN A 57 -6.03 18.21 -6.29
C GLN A 57 -4.90 19.18 -6.62
N ASN A 58 -5.17 20.49 -6.66
CA ASN A 58 -4.16 21.52 -6.94
C ASN A 58 -3.07 21.55 -5.86
N LYS A 59 -3.43 21.38 -4.59
CA LYS A 59 -2.45 21.29 -3.51
C LYS A 59 -1.54 20.07 -3.64
N ILE A 60 -2.11 18.90 -3.98
CA ILE A 60 -1.33 17.68 -4.20
C ILE A 60 -0.43 17.82 -5.42
N HIS A 61 -0.91 18.45 -6.49
CA HIS A 61 -0.09 18.79 -7.65
C HIS A 61 1.13 19.60 -7.25
N GLU A 62 0.94 20.72 -6.53
CA GLU A 62 2.03 21.58 -6.07
C GLU A 62 3.03 20.83 -5.17
N ILE A 63 2.55 19.95 -4.28
CA ILE A 63 3.40 19.15 -3.41
C ILE A 63 4.27 18.19 -4.23
N LEU A 64 3.68 17.48 -5.20
CA LEU A 64 4.40 16.54 -6.06
C LEU A 64 5.41 17.24 -6.98
N GLU A 65 5.03 18.39 -7.55
CA GLU A 65 5.90 19.21 -8.40
C GLU A 65 7.10 19.76 -7.60
N ASN A 66 6.88 20.23 -6.36
CA ASN A 66 7.95 20.64 -5.46
C ASN A 66 8.90 19.48 -5.09
N ALA A 67 8.35 18.26 -5.02
CA ALA A 67 9.09 17.01 -4.86
C ALA A 67 9.72 16.51 -6.18
N LYS A 68 9.63 17.29 -7.26
CA LYS A 68 10.23 17.04 -8.58
C LYS A 68 9.61 15.85 -9.33
N VAL A 69 8.42 15.41 -8.96
CA VAL A 69 7.69 14.44 -9.79
C VAL A 69 7.38 15.07 -11.14
N ASP A 70 7.61 14.33 -12.22
CA ASP A 70 7.36 14.78 -13.58
C ASP A 70 5.89 15.20 -13.77
N SER A 71 5.67 16.32 -14.47
CA SER A 71 4.32 16.89 -14.64
C SER A 71 3.37 15.94 -15.35
N ASP A 72 3.84 15.18 -16.34
CA ASP A 72 3.00 14.23 -17.07
C ASP A 72 2.56 13.09 -16.15
N ASN A 73 3.40 12.69 -15.20
CA ASN A 73 3.06 11.69 -14.18
C ASN A 73 2.04 12.20 -13.17
N ILE A 74 2.16 13.46 -12.75
CA ILE A 74 1.17 14.11 -11.88
C ILE A 74 -0.18 14.20 -12.59
N ASP A 75 -0.19 14.61 -13.84
CA ASP A 75 -1.40 14.71 -14.66
C ASP A 75 -2.05 13.33 -14.89
N LEU A 76 -1.27 12.29 -15.17
CA LEU A 76 -1.75 10.91 -15.28
C LEU A 76 -2.34 10.40 -13.95
N PHE A 77 -1.72 10.74 -12.82
CA PHE A 77 -2.25 10.42 -11.50
C PHE A 77 -3.60 11.11 -11.27
N LEU A 78 -3.69 12.42 -11.46
CA LEU A 78 -4.92 13.18 -11.26
C LEU A 78 -6.01 12.79 -12.26
N LYS A 79 -5.64 12.40 -13.48
CA LYS A 79 -6.58 11.82 -14.46
C LYS A 79 -7.17 10.51 -13.94
N SER A 80 -6.36 9.64 -13.35
CA SER A 80 -6.82 8.39 -12.74
C SER A 80 -7.73 8.62 -11.51
N VAL A 81 -7.43 9.66 -10.71
CA VAL A 81 -8.30 10.10 -9.61
C VAL A 81 -9.66 10.57 -10.13
N ASN A 82 -9.66 11.50 -11.09
CA ASN A 82 -10.91 12.05 -11.65
C ASN A 82 -11.74 10.97 -12.34
N TYR A 83 -11.10 10.07 -13.09
CA TYR A 83 -11.77 8.93 -13.71
C TYR A 83 -12.50 8.07 -12.69
N TYR A 84 -11.85 7.74 -11.57
CA TYR A 84 -12.47 6.97 -10.51
C TYR A 84 -13.62 7.73 -9.85
N ASN A 85 -13.41 8.99 -9.47
CA ASN A 85 -14.40 9.82 -8.80
C ASN A 85 -15.68 10.00 -9.63
N GLU A 86 -15.54 10.20 -10.95
CA GLU A 86 -16.65 10.27 -11.90
C GLU A 86 -17.33 8.91 -12.08
N ALA A 87 -16.53 7.84 -12.23
CA ALA A 87 -17.06 6.49 -12.41
C ALA A 87 -17.88 6.04 -11.21
N THR A 88 -17.46 6.35 -9.99
CA THR A 88 -18.15 5.97 -8.74
C THR A 88 -19.12 7.03 -8.24
N GLU A 89 -19.37 8.10 -9.02
CA GLU A 89 -20.28 9.20 -8.67
C GLU A 89 -19.97 9.84 -7.31
N ASN A 90 -18.68 9.86 -6.94
CA ASN A 90 -18.18 10.31 -5.65
C ASN A 90 -18.91 9.65 -4.44
N LYS A 91 -19.40 8.41 -4.59
CA LYS A 91 -20.09 7.66 -3.53
C LYS A 91 -19.17 7.50 -2.32
N GLY A 92 -19.65 7.97 -1.16
CA GLY A 92 -18.93 7.85 0.12
C GLY A 92 -17.68 8.71 0.27
N LEU A 93 -17.32 9.53 -0.73
CA LEU A 93 -16.10 10.34 -0.68
C LEU A 93 -16.30 11.60 0.17
N ILE A 94 -15.24 12.00 0.88
CA ILE A 94 -15.10 13.35 1.42
C ILE A 94 -15.18 14.33 0.25
N LYS A 95 -16.16 15.23 0.28
CA LYS A 95 -16.46 16.14 -0.83
C LYS A 95 -15.45 17.26 -1.00
N SER A 96 -14.78 17.68 0.07
CA SER A 96 -13.80 18.76 0.02
C SER A 96 -12.78 18.67 1.14
N GLY A 97 -11.52 18.93 0.82
CA GLY A 97 -10.43 19.11 1.77
C GLY A 97 -10.02 17.82 2.51
N PHE A 98 -9.36 18.04 3.65
CA PHE A 98 -8.97 16.98 4.59
C PHE A 98 -9.96 16.95 5.75
N LEU A 99 -10.25 15.75 6.24
CA LEU A 99 -11.01 15.48 7.45
C LEU A 99 -10.09 14.81 8.48
N ASN A 100 -10.16 15.26 9.74
CA ASN A 100 -9.59 14.50 10.85
C ASN A 100 -10.57 13.40 11.30
N SER A 101 -10.12 12.15 11.33
CA SER A 101 -10.92 11.01 11.77
C SER A 101 -10.26 10.26 12.91
N LYS A 102 -11.02 9.93 13.94
CA LYS A 102 -10.59 9.00 15.01
C LYS A 102 -10.57 7.54 14.55
N ASN A 103 -11.34 7.21 13.51
CA ASN A 103 -11.20 5.93 12.83
C ASN A 103 -10.08 6.06 11.80
N ILE A 104 -8.92 5.46 12.10
CA ILE A 104 -7.76 5.49 11.21
C ILE A 104 -7.93 4.62 9.96
N ASN A 105 -8.97 3.78 9.89
CA ASN A 105 -9.35 3.01 8.70
C ASN A 105 -10.74 3.42 8.21
N PRO A 106 -10.86 4.45 7.37
CA PRO A 106 -12.14 4.86 6.81
C PRO A 106 -12.86 3.67 6.14
N ASN A 107 -14.14 3.51 6.45
CA ASN A 107 -14.97 2.45 5.89
C ASN A 107 -15.69 2.97 4.64
N TYR A 108 -15.67 2.18 3.58
CA TYR A 108 -16.39 2.45 2.34
C TYR A 108 -17.32 1.29 2.01
N ASP A 109 -18.48 1.60 1.43
CA ASP A 109 -19.39 0.58 0.91
C ASP A 109 -18.85 0.07 -0.43
N GLU A 110 -17.85 -0.82 -0.36
CA GLU A 110 -17.15 -1.37 -1.52
C GLU A 110 -18.10 -2.09 -2.48
N ALA A 111 -19.12 -2.77 -1.95
CA ALA A 111 -20.12 -3.46 -2.77
C ALA A 111 -20.94 -2.45 -3.58
N ALA A 112 -21.42 -1.38 -2.95
CA ALA A 112 -22.14 -0.33 -3.68
C ALA A 112 -21.22 0.40 -4.68
N ILE A 113 -19.96 0.67 -4.32
CA ILE A 113 -19.00 1.29 -5.22
C ILE A 113 -18.73 0.40 -6.43
N GLN A 114 -18.49 -0.90 -6.23
CA GLN A 114 -18.29 -1.87 -7.32
C GLN A 114 -19.50 -1.93 -8.26
N GLN A 115 -20.72 -1.95 -7.71
CA GLN A 115 -21.93 -1.95 -8.54
C GLN A 115 -22.06 -0.70 -9.42
N ILE A 116 -21.65 0.47 -8.94
CA ILE A 116 -21.65 1.70 -9.74
C ILE A 116 -20.51 1.64 -10.77
N TRP A 117 -19.33 1.17 -10.36
CA TRP A 117 -18.17 0.99 -11.22
C TRP A 117 -18.47 0.09 -12.42
N ASP A 118 -19.01 -1.12 -12.18
CA ASP A 118 -19.28 -2.13 -13.22
C ASP A 118 -20.29 -1.66 -14.27
N LYS A 119 -21.23 -0.79 -13.89
CA LYS A 119 -22.17 -0.18 -14.84
C LYS A 119 -21.46 0.67 -15.89
N LYS A 120 -20.35 1.32 -15.52
CA LYS A 120 -19.56 2.19 -16.41
C LYS A 120 -18.32 1.49 -16.99
N ASN A 121 -17.82 0.45 -16.32
CA ASN A 121 -16.54 -0.21 -16.61
C ASN A 121 -16.69 -1.74 -16.67
N LYS A 122 -17.09 -2.28 -17.82
CA LYS A 122 -17.35 -3.73 -17.94
C LYS A 122 -16.10 -4.61 -17.91
N ASN A 123 -14.99 -4.14 -18.50
CA ASN A 123 -13.76 -4.95 -18.68
C ASN A 123 -12.54 -4.33 -18.00
N PHE A 124 -12.73 -3.27 -17.21
CA PHE A 124 -11.63 -2.55 -16.58
C PHE A 124 -11.78 -2.66 -15.05
N PRO A 125 -10.97 -3.49 -14.37
CA PRO A 125 -11.05 -3.62 -12.91
C PRO A 125 -10.78 -2.31 -12.17
N GLY A 126 -10.03 -1.39 -12.79
CA GLY A 126 -9.72 -0.07 -12.26
C GLY A 126 -8.23 0.11 -11.99
N PHE A 127 -7.92 1.04 -11.10
CA PHE A 127 -6.54 1.30 -10.66
C PHE A 127 -6.37 0.80 -9.22
N ASN A 128 -5.19 0.26 -8.94
CA ASN A 128 -4.80 -0.21 -7.60
C ASN A 128 -3.56 0.52 -7.08
N CYS A 129 -3.10 0.11 -5.90
CA CYS A 129 -1.92 0.65 -5.23
C CYS A 129 -0.67 0.62 -6.11
N ARG A 130 -0.34 -0.54 -6.70
CA ARG A 130 0.87 -0.74 -7.51
C ARG A 130 0.90 0.16 -8.74
N ILE A 131 -0.19 0.19 -9.51
CA ILE A 131 -0.30 1.04 -10.71
C ILE A 131 -0.17 2.52 -10.34
N THR A 132 -0.84 2.93 -9.26
CA THR A 132 -0.82 4.32 -8.78
C THR A 132 0.57 4.74 -8.32
N ALA A 133 1.22 3.93 -7.47
CA ALA A 133 2.55 4.20 -6.97
C ALA A 133 3.59 4.24 -8.10
N PHE A 134 3.51 3.30 -9.05
CA PHE A 134 4.42 3.28 -10.19
C PHE A 134 4.27 4.50 -11.09
N THR A 135 3.04 4.98 -11.30
CA THR A 135 2.78 6.20 -12.09
C THR A 135 3.57 7.39 -11.55
N LEU A 136 3.66 7.55 -10.23
CA LEU A 136 4.37 8.65 -9.59
C LEU A 136 5.88 8.41 -9.42
N MET A 137 6.30 7.15 -9.28
CA MET A 137 7.67 6.79 -8.87
C MET A 137 8.59 6.32 -10.00
N LYS A 138 8.05 5.91 -11.15
CA LYS A 138 8.79 5.19 -12.21
C LYS A 138 10.09 5.87 -12.67
N ASP A 139 10.17 7.20 -12.66
CA ASP A 139 11.35 7.95 -13.12
C ASP A 139 12.48 7.99 -12.08
N TYR A 140 12.17 7.67 -10.82
CA TYR A 140 13.11 7.53 -9.72
C TYR A 140 13.61 6.09 -9.53
N ILE A 141 13.24 5.18 -10.42
CA ILE A 141 13.64 3.77 -10.37
C ILE A 141 14.36 3.41 -11.66
N LYS A 142 15.66 3.18 -11.56
CA LYS A 142 16.47 2.64 -12.66
C LYS A 142 16.30 1.12 -12.73
N MET A 143 16.25 0.58 -13.94
CA MET A 143 16.15 -0.85 -14.19
C MET A 143 17.09 -1.24 -15.33
N GLU A 144 18.31 -1.66 -14.99
CA GLU A 144 19.37 -1.90 -15.98
C GLU A 144 19.30 -3.29 -16.62
N LYS A 145 18.64 -4.27 -15.97
CA LYS A 145 18.55 -5.68 -16.41
C LYS A 145 17.22 -6.33 -15.99
N PRO A 146 16.09 -5.99 -16.63
CA PRO A 146 14.80 -6.54 -16.23
C PRO A 146 14.75 -8.06 -16.47
N VAL A 147 14.40 -8.82 -15.44
CA VAL A 147 14.14 -10.25 -15.56
C VAL A 147 12.64 -10.41 -15.77
N ILE A 148 12.23 -10.48 -17.04
CA ILE A 148 10.82 -10.43 -17.41
C ILE A 148 10.19 -11.81 -17.24
N LYS A 149 9.63 -12.05 -16.06
CA LYS A 149 8.58 -13.05 -15.86
C LYS A 149 7.51 -12.45 -14.96
N ALA A 150 6.33 -12.20 -15.53
CA ALA A 150 5.19 -11.77 -14.75
C ALA A 150 4.79 -12.89 -13.80
N GLY A 151 4.82 -12.55 -12.52
CA GLY A 151 4.35 -13.42 -11.47
C GLY A 151 2.83 -13.52 -11.42
N GLU A 152 2.30 -14.57 -10.80
CA GLU A 152 0.85 -14.82 -10.74
C GLU A 152 0.12 -13.73 -9.94
N MET A 153 0.82 -13.09 -9.00
CA MET A 153 0.28 -12.03 -8.13
C MET A 153 0.01 -10.70 -8.86
N LEU A 154 0.36 -10.60 -10.15
CA LEU A 154 0.13 -9.44 -11.00
C LEU A 154 -1.08 -9.59 -11.94
N PHE A 155 -1.82 -10.70 -11.88
CA PHE A 155 -2.91 -10.98 -12.83
C PHE A 155 -3.91 -9.81 -12.97
N MET A 156 -4.42 -9.29 -11.86
CA MET A 156 -5.39 -8.18 -11.87
C MET A 156 -4.79 -6.85 -12.35
N ASP A 157 -3.51 -6.61 -12.09
CA ASP A 157 -2.77 -5.45 -12.56
C ASP A 157 -2.62 -5.51 -14.07
N MET A 158 -2.25 -6.66 -14.60
CA MET A 158 -2.09 -6.86 -16.04
C MET A 158 -3.43 -6.74 -16.77
N GLU A 159 -4.52 -7.25 -16.20
CA GLU A 159 -5.86 -7.06 -16.75
C GLU A 159 -6.27 -5.57 -16.73
N SER A 160 -5.90 -4.84 -15.68
CA SER A 160 -6.14 -3.40 -15.60
C SER A 160 -5.32 -2.60 -16.63
N LEU A 161 -4.03 -2.89 -16.75
CA LEU A 161 -3.13 -2.24 -17.72
C LEU A 161 -3.45 -2.57 -19.18
N LYS A 162 -4.15 -3.68 -19.42
CA LYS A 162 -4.67 -4.07 -20.74
C LYS A 162 -5.92 -3.29 -21.11
N ASN A 163 -6.83 -3.07 -20.15
CA ASN A 163 -8.15 -2.49 -20.40
C ASN A 163 -8.30 -1.02 -19.98
N VAL A 164 -7.23 -0.38 -19.49
CA VAL A 164 -7.23 1.04 -19.12
C VAL A 164 -7.70 1.90 -20.31
N PRO A 165 -8.66 2.82 -20.11
CA PRO A 165 -9.33 3.54 -21.21
C PRO A 165 -8.50 4.69 -21.81
N PHE A 166 -7.29 4.90 -21.30
CA PHE A 166 -6.34 5.88 -21.83
C PHE A 166 -4.91 5.34 -21.72
N LYS A 167 -4.02 5.87 -22.55
CA LYS A 167 -2.60 5.50 -22.51
C LYS A 167 -2.01 5.87 -21.14
N LEU A 168 -1.65 4.86 -20.37
CA LEU A 168 -1.01 5.01 -19.05
C LEU A 168 0.48 4.71 -19.13
N PHE A 169 0.85 3.51 -19.59
CA PHE A 169 2.23 3.06 -19.71
C PHE A 169 2.54 2.59 -21.15
N SER A 170 3.73 2.96 -21.62
CA SER A 170 4.40 2.33 -22.76
C SER A 170 4.73 0.86 -22.47
N GLN A 171 5.09 0.08 -23.49
CA GLN A 171 5.48 -1.31 -23.29
C GLN A 171 6.69 -1.44 -22.35
N ASN A 172 7.71 -0.60 -22.53
CA ASN A 172 8.88 -0.57 -21.65
C ASN A 172 8.52 -0.26 -20.19
N GLU A 173 7.58 0.66 -19.95
CA GLU A 173 7.10 0.94 -18.59
C GLU A 173 6.29 -0.22 -18.00
N LYS A 174 5.51 -0.95 -18.81
CA LYS A 174 4.83 -2.19 -18.38
C LYS A 174 5.83 -3.28 -17.99
N ASP A 175 6.91 -3.44 -18.76
CA ASP A 175 7.95 -4.42 -18.44
C ASP A 175 8.69 -4.05 -17.15
N LYS A 176 8.96 -2.75 -16.94
CA LYS A 176 9.49 -2.23 -15.67
C LYS A 176 8.54 -2.45 -14.50
N PHE A 177 7.25 -2.20 -14.69
CA PHE A 177 6.22 -2.46 -13.68
C PHE A 177 6.21 -3.93 -13.25
N VAL A 178 6.25 -4.86 -14.21
CA VAL A 178 6.33 -6.29 -13.96
C VAL A 178 7.59 -6.65 -13.19
N ASN A 179 8.75 -6.16 -13.62
CA ASN A 179 10.03 -6.42 -12.97
C ASN A 179 10.04 -5.98 -11.49
N LEU A 180 9.44 -4.83 -11.20
CA LEU A 180 9.36 -4.27 -9.84
C LEU A 180 8.46 -5.08 -8.91
N PHE A 181 7.26 -5.44 -9.37
CA PHE A 181 6.20 -5.99 -8.51
C PHE A 181 6.00 -7.51 -8.58
N SER A 182 6.67 -8.22 -9.48
CA SER A 182 6.64 -9.69 -9.49
C SER A 182 7.10 -10.25 -8.14
N GLU A 183 6.44 -11.30 -7.67
CA GLU A 183 6.76 -11.95 -6.40
C GLU A 183 8.22 -12.43 -6.32
N ILE A 184 8.69 -12.59 -5.10
CA ILE A 184 10.08 -12.92 -4.77
C ILE A 184 10.06 -14.23 -3.96
N PRO A 185 10.70 -15.31 -4.45
CA PRO A 185 10.85 -16.53 -3.66
C PRO A 185 11.54 -16.25 -2.32
N THR A 186 11.08 -16.90 -1.26
CA THR A 186 11.71 -16.81 0.06
C THR A 186 11.71 -18.17 0.75
N GLU A 187 12.37 -18.25 1.90
CA GLU A 187 12.31 -19.39 2.80
C GLU A 187 11.16 -19.29 3.82
N MET A 188 10.71 -20.45 4.33
CA MET A 188 9.71 -20.55 5.40
C MET A 188 10.33 -20.16 6.74
N THR A 189 10.23 -18.88 7.08
CA THR A 189 10.64 -18.30 8.36
C THR A 189 9.68 -17.20 8.78
N LYS A 190 9.71 -16.84 10.06
CA LYS A 190 9.00 -15.67 10.61
C LYS A 190 9.91 -14.44 10.77
N ASP A 191 11.21 -14.56 10.48
CA ASP A 191 12.15 -13.44 10.62
C ASP A 191 12.04 -12.49 9.43
N VAL A 192 11.38 -11.34 9.67
CA VAL A 192 11.20 -10.28 8.68
C VAL A 192 12.51 -9.72 8.12
N ARG A 193 13.64 -9.85 8.85
CA ARG A 193 14.95 -9.38 8.38
C ARG A 193 15.49 -10.27 7.27
N VAL A 194 15.23 -11.57 7.34
CA VAL A 194 15.54 -12.50 6.25
C VAL A 194 14.74 -12.12 5.00
N HIS A 195 13.44 -11.86 5.17
CA HIS A 195 12.59 -11.45 4.06
C HIS A 195 12.98 -10.11 3.45
N ALA A 196 13.27 -9.08 4.26
CA ALA A 196 13.73 -7.79 3.76
C ALA A 196 15.06 -7.91 3.00
N LYS A 197 15.99 -8.77 3.46
CA LYS A 197 17.22 -9.08 2.73
C LYS A 197 16.92 -9.76 1.38
N ASN A 198 16.02 -10.75 1.36
CA ASN A 198 15.64 -11.44 0.13
C ASN A 198 15.02 -10.47 -0.89
N VAL A 199 14.20 -9.51 -0.45
CA VAL A 199 13.66 -8.46 -1.33
C VAL A 199 14.76 -7.62 -1.94
N LYS A 200 15.68 -7.12 -1.10
CA LYS A 200 16.81 -6.31 -1.55
C LYS A 200 17.71 -7.03 -2.55
N ASP A 201 18.03 -8.29 -2.27
CA ASP A 201 18.84 -9.12 -3.17
C ASP A 201 18.14 -9.38 -4.50
N ALA A 202 16.84 -9.71 -4.48
CA ALA A 202 16.05 -9.93 -5.69
C ALA A 202 15.91 -8.66 -6.53
N TRP A 203 15.65 -7.50 -5.92
CA TRP A 203 15.61 -6.22 -6.63
C TRP A 203 16.98 -5.85 -7.23
N LYS A 204 18.07 -6.09 -6.50
CA LYS A 204 19.42 -5.90 -7.03
C LYS A 204 19.69 -6.81 -8.24
N GLU A 205 19.30 -8.08 -8.18
CA GLU A 205 19.43 -9.03 -9.31
C GLU A 205 18.64 -8.57 -10.54
N ARG A 206 17.43 -8.04 -10.31
CA ARG A 206 16.55 -7.43 -11.33
C ARG A 206 17.02 -6.05 -11.83
N GLY A 207 18.16 -5.58 -11.34
CA GLY A 207 18.76 -4.29 -11.68
C GLY A 207 17.94 -3.07 -11.23
N ILE A 208 17.08 -3.24 -10.23
CA ILE A 208 16.24 -2.18 -9.65
C ILE A 208 17.10 -1.35 -8.69
N VAL A 209 17.20 -0.07 -8.98
CA VAL A 209 17.95 0.89 -8.15
C VAL A 209 17.10 2.14 -7.96
N PHE A 210 16.77 2.44 -6.70
CA PHE A 210 16.08 3.66 -6.32
C PHE A 210 17.05 4.85 -6.30
N ASP A 211 16.61 5.99 -6.84
CA ASP A 211 17.39 7.22 -6.75
C ASP A 211 17.45 7.71 -5.30
N LYS A 212 18.65 7.73 -4.72
CA LYS A 212 18.89 8.21 -3.35
C LYS A 212 18.64 9.71 -3.17
N ASN A 213 18.55 10.46 -4.27
CA ASN A 213 18.26 11.89 -4.26
C ASN A 213 16.76 12.20 -4.51
N SER A 214 15.90 11.17 -4.66
CA SER A 214 14.47 11.39 -4.81
C SER A 214 13.91 12.11 -3.58
N LYS A 215 12.97 13.03 -3.80
CA LYS A 215 12.23 13.69 -2.70
C LYS A 215 10.95 12.97 -2.33
N ILE A 216 10.68 11.85 -2.98
CA ILE A 216 9.58 10.95 -2.68
C ILE A 216 10.13 9.55 -2.39
N SER A 217 9.42 8.79 -1.58
CA SER A 217 9.75 7.39 -1.30
C SER A 217 8.58 6.48 -1.65
N MET A 218 8.88 5.28 -2.16
CA MET A 218 7.90 4.22 -2.29
C MET A 218 7.81 3.45 -0.97
N ILE A 219 6.62 3.37 -0.38
CA ILE A 219 6.37 2.62 0.86
C ILE A 219 5.62 1.35 0.50
N SER A 220 6.26 0.20 0.65
CA SER A 220 5.70 -1.10 0.28
C SER A 220 5.45 -1.97 1.50
N VAL A 221 4.23 -2.47 1.64
CA VAL A 221 3.86 -3.50 2.62
C VAL A 221 3.96 -4.86 1.94
N PHE A 222 4.95 -5.64 2.37
CA PHE A 222 5.18 -6.99 1.88
C PHE A 222 4.43 -8.02 2.73
N PHE A 223 3.88 -9.01 2.05
CA PHE A 223 3.23 -10.17 2.62
C PHE A 223 4.04 -11.42 2.32
N HIS A 224 4.10 -12.33 3.29
CA HIS A 224 4.64 -13.66 3.10
C HIS A 224 3.47 -14.61 2.84
N PHE A 225 3.41 -15.17 1.64
CA PHE A 225 2.39 -16.14 1.24
C PHE A 225 3.00 -17.54 1.11
N ASN A 226 2.23 -18.53 1.56
CA ASN A 226 2.56 -19.94 1.50
C ASN A 226 1.28 -20.73 1.17
N ASP A 227 1.21 -21.31 -0.02
CA ASP A 227 0.10 -22.22 -0.42
C ASP A 227 0.50 -23.70 -0.31
N ASP A 228 1.78 -23.99 -0.58
CA ASP A 228 2.43 -25.29 -0.37
C ASP A 228 3.65 -25.08 0.54
N PRO A 229 3.95 -25.94 1.52
CA PRO A 229 5.19 -25.87 2.31
C PRO A 229 6.48 -25.58 1.53
N LYS A 230 6.55 -25.96 0.25
CA LYS A 230 7.69 -25.74 -0.65
C LYS A 230 7.64 -24.43 -1.44
N GLU A 231 6.49 -23.78 -1.53
CA GLU A 231 6.28 -22.54 -2.28
C GLU A 231 6.03 -21.39 -1.31
N ASN A 232 7.09 -20.65 -1.01
CA ASN A 232 7.05 -19.46 -0.16
C ASN A 232 7.44 -18.25 -0.99
N ILE A 233 6.57 -17.26 -1.03
CA ILE A 233 6.78 -16.04 -1.80
C ILE A 233 6.55 -14.79 -0.95
N LEU A 234 7.25 -13.73 -1.31
CA LEU A 234 7.01 -12.37 -0.87
C LEU A 234 6.38 -11.59 -2.01
N PHE A 235 5.33 -10.84 -1.71
CA PHE A 235 4.73 -9.95 -2.69
C PHE A 235 4.28 -8.64 -2.02
N VAL A 236 4.20 -7.58 -2.82
CA VAL A 236 3.70 -6.28 -2.38
C VAL A 236 2.17 -6.36 -2.31
N GLY A 237 1.63 -6.49 -1.10
CA GLY A 237 0.18 -6.48 -0.87
C GLY A 237 -0.39 -5.07 -0.82
N HIS A 238 0.43 -4.07 -0.47
CA HIS A 238 0.08 -2.66 -0.59
C HIS A 238 1.30 -1.78 -0.88
N VAL A 239 1.08 -0.67 -1.57
CA VAL A 239 2.12 0.33 -1.82
C VAL A 239 1.54 1.73 -1.99
N GLY A 240 2.25 2.74 -1.50
CA GLY A 240 1.93 4.15 -1.72
C GLY A 240 3.18 5.00 -1.82
N ILE A 241 2.99 6.30 -2.05
CA ILE A 241 4.07 7.28 -2.20
C ILE A 241 4.08 8.23 -1.02
N LEU A 242 5.23 8.32 -0.36
CA LEU A 242 5.48 9.23 0.75
C LEU A 242 6.21 10.48 0.24
N VAL A 243 5.66 11.65 0.55
CA VAL A 243 6.23 12.95 0.22
C VAL A 243 6.48 13.72 1.52
N PRO A 244 7.73 13.96 1.92
CA PRO A 244 8.05 14.87 3.02
C PRO A 244 7.65 16.31 2.68
N GLU A 245 6.87 16.94 3.55
CA GLU A 245 6.49 18.36 3.46
C GLU A 245 7.52 19.26 4.16
N LYS A 246 7.50 20.56 3.84
CA LYS A 246 8.47 21.54 4.37
C LYS A 246 8.40 21.73 5.88
N ASP A 247 7.25 21.47 6.49
CA ASP A 247 7.02 21.57 7.94
C ASP A 247 7.44 20.30 8.71
N GLY A 248 8.05 19.33 8.02
CA GLY A 248 8.48 18.06 8.59
C GLY A 248 7.39 17.00 8.65
N LYS A 249 6.15 17.33 8.27
CA LYS A 249 5.08 16.33 8.11
C LYS A 249 5.27 15.51 6.85
N LEU A 250 4.49 14.45 6.73
CA LEU A 250 4.54 13.52 5.62
C LEU A 250 3.17 13.43 4.98
N LEU A 251 3.09 13.60 3.67
CA LEU A 251 1.93 13.28 2.86
C LEU A 251 2.09 11.89 2.26
N PHE A 252 1.17 10.99 2.54
CA PHE A 252 1.14 9.65 1.95
C PHE A 252 -0.01 9.56 0.95
N ILE A 253 0.30 9.25 -0.30
CA ILE A 253 -0.66 9.10 -1.40
C ILE A 253 -0.82 7.62 -1.69
N GLU A 254 -2.05 7.14 -1.66
CA GLU A 254 -2.35 5.72 -1.87
C GLU A 254 -3.66 5.48 -2.63
N LYS A 255 -3.76 4.26 -3.14
CA LYS A 255 -4.99 3.67 -3.67
C LYS A 255 -5.14 2.29 -3.05
N LEU A 256 -5.98 2.15 -2.02
CA LEU A 256 -5.98 0.97 -1.15
C LEU A 256 -6.38 -0.34 -1.87
N ALA A 257 -7.39 -0.29 -2.72
CA ALA A 257 -7.89 -1.41 -3.51
C ALA A 257 -8.53 -0.88 -4.80
N PHE A 258 -8.98 -1.74 -5.72
CA PHE A 258 -9.69 -1.30 -6.93
C PHE A 258 -10.96 -0.50 -6.59
N GLN A 259 -11.73 -0.97 -5.62
CA GLN A 259 -13.02 -0.40 -5.17
C GLN A 259 -12.88 0.70 -4.14
N GLN A 260 -11.74 0.81 -3.46
CA GLN A 260 -11.53 1.83 -2.44
C GLN A 260 -10.98 3.11 -3.07
N PRO A 261 -11.37 4.29 -2.57
CA PRO A 261 -10.96 5.54 -3.18
C PRO A 261 -9.47 5.82 -3.07
N TYR A 262 -9.02 6.76 -3.90
CA TYR A 262 -7.73 7.39 -3.69
C TYR A 262 -7.75 8.14 -2.37
N GLN A 263 -6.61 8.14 -1.69
CA GLN A 263 -6.43 8.85 -0.44
C GLN A 263 -5.11 9.61 -0.41
N ALA A 264 -5.15 10.77 0.22
CA ALA A 264 -3.98 11.48 0.69
C ALA A 264 -4.09 11.58 2.21
N LEU A 265 -3.11 11.03 2.95
CA LEU A 265 -3.09 10.98 4.40
C LEU A 265 -1.89 11.77 4.93
N LYS A 266 -2.04 12.42 6.08
CA LYS A 266 -0.97 13.19 6.71
C LYS A 266 -0.49 12.55 7.99
N PHE A 267 0.82 12.42 8.10
CA PHE A 267 1.48 11.88 9.28
C PHE A 267 2.51 12.88 9.82
N ASN A 268 2.70 12.90 11.13
CA ASN A 268 3.76 13.69 11.75
C ASN A 268 5.14 13.07 11.54
N ASN A 269 5.21 11.74 11.33
CA ASN A 269 6.46 10.99 11.14
C ASN A 269 6.19 9.55 10.66
N ARG A 270 7.27 8.82 10.38
CA ARG A 270 7.23 7.43 9.87
C ARG A 270 6.68 6.41 10.87
N THR A 271 6.75 6.69 12.18
CA THR A 271 6.14 5.82 13.19
C THR A 271 4.61 5.81 13.06
N GLU A 272 3.99 6.97 12.83
CA GLU A 272 2.55 7.06 12.61
C GLU A 272 2.13 6.39 11.29
N LEU A 273 2.93 6.54 10.23
CA LEU A 273 2.75 5.81 8.98
C LEU A 273 2.80 4.29 9.19
N ASN A 274 3.80 3.80 9.95
CA ASN A 274 3.89 2.40 10.33
C ASN A 274 2.62 1.94 11.06
N ASP A 275 2.19 2.69 12.09
CA ASP A 275 1.00 2.33 12.87
C ASP A 275 -0.24 2.21 11.99
N TYR A 276 -0.44 3.14 11.06
CA TYR A 276 -1.54 3.09 10.10
C TYR A 276 -1.49 1.81 9.25
N LEU A 277 -0.35 1.54 8.61
CA LEU A 277 -0.18 0.39 7.73
C LEU A 277 -0.29 -0.93 8.49
N MET A 278 0.34 -1.04 9.65
CA MET A 278 0.29 -2.25 10.47
C MET A 278 -1.07 -2.46 11.12
N ASN A 279 -1.79 -1.39 11.47
CA ASN A 279 -3.19 -1.53 11.90
C ASN A 279 -4.07 -2.16 10.81
N LYS A 280 -3.83 -1.77 9.55
CA LYS A 280 -4.60 -2.25 8.40
C LYS A 280 -4.22 -3.66 7.98
N TYR A 281 -2.93 -4.00 7.98
CA TYR A 281 -2.43 -5.22 7.32
C TYR A 281 -1.94 -6.31 8.29
N ASP A 282 -1.43 -5.96 9.47
CA ASP A 282 -1.05 -6.95 10.49
C ASP A 282 -2.26 -7.27 11.39
N THR A 283 -3.21 -7.99 10.80
CA THR A 283 -4.50 -8.35 11.43
C THR A 283 -4.75 -9.85 11.50
N ALA A 284 -3.98 -10.66 10.76
CA ALA A 284 -4.09 -12.11 10.78
C ALA A 284 -3.45 -12.70 12.05
N TRP A 285 -4.07 -13.74 12.59
CA TRP A 285 -3.68 -14.42 13.83
C TRP A 285 -3.16 -15.83 13.54
N GLY A 286 -2.12 -16.25 14.27
CA GLY A 286 -1.66 -17.65 14.30
C GLY A 286 -1.10 -18.20 12.97
N GLN A 287 -0.81 -17.34 12.00
CA GLN A 287 -0.32 -17.77 10.69
C GLN A 287 1.08 -18.39 10.80
N PRO A 288 1.41 -19.42 9.99
CA PRO A 288 2.74 -20.02 9.98
C PRO A 288 3.79 -19.11 9.33
N VAL A 289 3.35 -18.18 8.49
CA VAL A 289 4.17 -17.20 7.78
C VAL A 289 4.56 -16.01 8.66
N ALA A 290 5.52 -15.22 8.19
CA ALA A 290 5.90 -13.96 8.82
C ALA A 290 4.75 -12.94 8.82
N LYS A 291 4.74 -12.04 9.81
CA LYS A 291 3.89 -10.85 9.78
C LYS A 291 4.26 -9.96 8.60
N PRO A 292 3.33 -9.12 8.09
CA PRO A 292 3.66 -8.12 7.10
C PRO A 292 4.81 -7.22 7.56
N PHE A 293 5.62 -6.76 6.61
CA PHE A 293 6.71 -5.82 6.88
C PHE A 293 6.71 -4.68 5.87
N ILE A 294 7.26 -3.54 6.29
CA ILE A 294 7.22 -2.30 5.52
C ILE A 294 8.63 -1.98 5.05
N MET A 295 8.78 -1.75 3.75
CA MET A 295 10.00 -1.20 3.16
C MET A 295 9.77 0.22 2.69
N GLU A 296 10.76 1.09 2.93
CA GLU A 296 10.87 2.40 2.31
C GLU A 296 11.95 2.32 1.24
N ASN A 297 11.54 2.40 -0.03
CA ASN A 297 12.36 1.99 -1.17
C ASN A 297 12.92 0.58 -0.92
N ASP A 298 14.23 0.38 -1.04
CA ASP A 298 14.93 -0.90 -0.92
C ASP A 298 15.43 -1.24 0.50
N GLU A 299 14.99 -0.51 1.53
CA GLU A 299 15.36 -0.76 2.92
C GLU A 299 14.14 -1.04 3.80
N LEU A 300 14.31 -1.89 4.81
CA LEU A 300 13.29 -2.05 5.85
C LEU A 300 13.04 -0.70 6.52
N LEU A 301 11.77 -0.32 6.69
CA LEU A 301 11.40 0.93 7.36
C LEU A 301 12.06 0.98 8.74
N LYS A 302 12.82 2.04 9.01
CA LYS A 302 13.61 2.16 10.23
C LYS A 302 12.74 2.11 11.50
N GLU A 303 11.55 2.70 11.42
CA GLU A 303 10.56 2.74 12.50
C GLU A 303 9.64 1.51 12.50
N TYR A 304 9.94 0.46 11.73
CA TYR A 304 9.11 -0.75 11.65
C TYR A 304 8.80 -1.31 13.05
N ARG A 305 7.52 -1.42 13.36
CA ARG A 305 7.00 -2.09 14.56
C ARG A 305 5.70 -2.81 14.26
N ILE A 306 5.50 -3.97 14.88
CA ILE A 306 4.27 -4.76 14.74
C ILE A 306 3.05 -4.01 15.26
N ASN A 307 1.86 -4.43 14.83
CA ASN A 307 0.62 -3.90 15.38
C ASN A 307 0.48 -4.29 16.86
N PRO A 308 0.50 -3.34 17.82
CA PRO A 308 0.41 -3.66 19.24
C PRO A 308 -0.95 -4.20 19.64
N ASN A 309 -1.97 -4.13 18.77
CA ASN A 309 -3.28 -4.74 18.98
C ASN A 309 -3.36 -6.18 18.43
N ASN A 310 -2.37 -6.61 17.64
CA ASN A 310 -2.25 -7.97 17.14
C ASN A 310 -1.19 -8.76 17.96
N LYS A 311 -1.43 -8.85 19.27
CA LYS A 311 -0.55 -9.55 20.22
C LYS A 311 -0.84 -11.05 20.18
N ASN A 312 -0.35 -11.77 19.17
CA ASN A 312 0.04 -13.20 19.19
C ASN A 312 0.62 -13.60 17.83
#